data_AF-A0A369R3P5-F1
#
_entry.id   AF-A0A369R3P5-F1
#
_cell.length_a   1.000
_cell.length_b   1.000
_cell.length_c   1.000
_cell.angle_alpha   90.00
_cell.angle_beta   90.00
_cell.angle_gamma   90.00
#
_symmetry.space_group_name_H-M   'P 1'
#
loop_
_entity.id
_entity.type
_entity.pdbx_description
1 polymer ?
#
loop_
_entity_poly.entity_id
_entity_poly.type
_entity_poly.pdbx_seq_one_letter_code
_entity_poly.pdbx_strand_id
1 'polypeptide(L)'
;MTQAAKPAAEQAWSPLYFLAALGAGGLTVTFFMYLMFWVPHPGQPVPVFEDILAYFTAAGPLGKGMVALALTGIAVFAALHIKLLVWNLRKLAEFKRSDAYARLHTTNAESQLKGVPLTLAMAVNVGFILGLVFVPGLWSVVEYLFPLAMIAFVAIGVFAFRLLGRFFGRILSEGGFDTHANTSFAQLLPAFALSMVAVGLAAPAALSTTPWVVATSLALATFFMVAATLIAAVMLTLAVVSMVQHGTAPEAAPTLMILVPIVTVLGIAWMRTSHGLHTTLDVHAQAGATFMTLTKFLALQVLFAGLGLLVMARQGYARRFLSAEGTRSAGSYALVCPGVALSVMLHFWVNKGLVASGLVAEFGVAYWAFTAPALALQVAMIALVWHLHRLHFAAPPEAQVASVPAE
;
A
#
# COMPACT_ATOMS: atom_id res chain seq x y z
N MET A 1 -42.98 -0.99 2.03
CA MET A 1 -41.61 -1.55 1.92
C MET A 1 -40.64 -0.48 2.40
N THR A 2 -40.24 -0.53 3.67
CA THR A 2 -39.19 0.34 4.21
C THR A 2 -37.88 0.02 3.47
N GLN A 3 -37.35 1.00 2.74
CA GLN A 3 -36.08 0.86 2.05
C GLN A 3 -35.00 0.71 3.14
N ALA A 4 -34.43 -0.48 3.29
CA ALA A 4 -33.36 -0.75 4.24
C ALA A 4 -32.27 0.33 4.08
N ALA A 5 -31.85 0.93 5.20
CA ALA A 5 -30.89 2.02 5.18
C ALA A 5 -29.59 1.54 4.51
N LYS A 6 -29.12 2.27 3.49
CA LYS A 6 -27.91 1.88 2.76
C LYS A 6 -26.66 2.03 3.65
N PRO A 7 -25.61 1.23 3.47
CA PRO A 7 -24.33 1.42 4.17
C PRO A 7 -23.74 2.81 3.94
N ALA A 8 -22.94 3.31 4.90
CA ALA A 8 -22.33 4.64 4.81
C ALA A 8 -21.47 4.83 3.55
N ALA A 9 -20.77 3.78 3.12
CA ALA A 9 -19.98 3.77 1.89
C ALA A 9 -20.81 3.91 0.61
N GLU A 10 -22.11 3.58 0.65
CA GLU A 10 -23.03 3.76 -0.47
C GLU A 10 -23.74 5.12 -0.43
N GLN A 11 -23.95 5.68 0.76
CA GLN A 11 -24.58 6.99 0.94
C GLN A 11 -23.65 8.14 0.52
N ALA A 12 -22.37 8.05 0.88
CA ALA A 12 -21.37 9.10 0.66
C ALA A 12 -20.06 8.50 0.12
N TRP A 13 -20.10 7.98 -1.11
CA TRP A 13 -18.89 7.47 -1.75
C TRP A 13 -17.90 8.59 -2.09
N SER A 14 -16.62 8.34 -1.85
CA SER A 14 -15.52 9.19 -2.32
C SER A 14 -14.37 8.35 -2.89
N PRO A 15 -13.49 8.93 -3.73
CA PRO A 15 -12.33 8.22 -4.28
C PRO A 15 -11.39 7.60 -3.22
N LEU A 16 -11.43 8.09 -1.98
CA LEU A 16 -10.61 7.54 -0.90
C LEU A 16 -10.99 6.10 -0.52
N TYR A 17 -12.19 5.61 -0.87
CA TYR A 17 -12.51 4.19 -0.66
C TYR A 17 -11.65 3.22 -1.47
N PHE A 18 -10.91 3.69 -2.50
CA PHE A 18 -9.86 2.88 -3.13
C PHE A 18 -8.77 2.46 -2.14
N LEU A 19 -8.56 3.21 -1.05
CA LEU A 19 -7.61 2.86 0.02
C LEU A 19 -8.05 1.63 0.82
N ALA A 20 -9.35 1.31 0.86
CA ALA A 20 -9.84 0.09 1.48
C ALA A 20 -9.35 -1.15 0.70
N ALA A 21 -9.48 -1.11 -0.63
CA ALA A 21 -8.93 -2.14 -1.50
C ALA A 21 -7.40 -2.19 -1.41
N LEU A 22 -6.74 -1.03 -1.43
CA LEU A 22 -5.28 -0.94 -1.30
C LEU A 22 -4.78 -1.58 0.01
N GLY A 23 -5.43 -1.29 1.14
CA GLY A 23 -5.09 -1.85 2.45
C GLY A 23 -5.21 -3.38 2.48
N ALA A 24 -6.27 -3.95 1.90
CA ALA A 24 -6.40 -5.40 1.75
C ALA A 24 -5.30 -5.99 0.84
N GLY A 25 -4.96 -5.31 -0.26
CA GLY A 25 -3.84 -5.71 -1.11
C GLY A 25 -2.51 -5.70 -0.35
N GLY A 26 -2.29 -4.68 0.47
CA GLY A 26 -1.12 -4.60 1.35
C GLY A 26 -1.06 -5.73 2.39
N LEU A 27 -2.18 -6.11 3.00
CA LEU A 27 -2.24 -7.26 3.91
C LEU A 27 -1.95 -8.59 3.20
N THR A 28 -2.28 -8.71 1.91
CA THR A 28 -1.86 -9.86 1.10
C THR A 28 -0.33 -9.95 1.04
N VAL A 29 0.34 -8.80 0.85
CA VAL A 29 1.82 -8.72 0.82
C VAL A 29 2.43 -9.09 2.18
N THR A 30 1.84 -8.69 3.31
CA THR A 30 2.41 -9.03 4.63
C THR A 30 2.41 -10.53 4.90
N PHE A 31 1.39 -11.27 4.46
CA PHE A 31 1.42 -12.74 4.54
C PHE A 31 2.42 -13.35 3.56
N PHE A 32 2.59 -12.76 2.37
CA PHE A 32 3.63 -13.19 1.44
C PHE A 32 5.05 -13.00 2.01
N MET A 33 5.28 -12.01 2.88
CA MET A 33 6.59 -11.85 3.55
C MET A 33 6.98 -13.06 4.40
N TYR A 34 6.00 -13.81 4.93
CA TYR A 34 6.29 -15.01 5.72
C TYR A 34 6.89 -16.08 4.81
N LEU A 35 6.24 -16.30 3.66
CA LEU A 35 6.74 -17.23 2.64
C LEU A 35 8.12 -16.76 2.13
N MET A 36 8.26 -15.47 1.81
CA MET A 36 9.48 -14.90 1.27
C MET A 36 10.71 -15.08 2.18
N PHE A 37 10.53 -15.04 3.50
CA PHE A 37 11.67 -15.09 4.42
C PHE A 37 11.78 -16.39 5.22
N TRP A 38 10.74 -17.21 5.30
CA TRP A 38 10.76 -18.43 6.12
C TRP A 38 10.66 -19.72 5.31
N VAL A 39 10.34 -19.66 4.01
CA VAL A 39 10.38 -20.82 3.11
C VAL A 39 11.68 -20.77 2.30
N PRO A 40 12.54 -21.79 2.37
CA PRO A 40 13.71 -21.90 1.50
C PRO A 40 13.30 -22.03 0.03
N HIS A 41 13.94 -21.27 -0.85
CA HIS A 41 13.64 -21.25 -2.30
C HIS A 41 14.96 -21.14 -3.10
N PRO A 42 15.77 -22.21 -3.14
CA PRO A 42 17.07 -22.18 -3.80
C PRO A 42 16.93 -22.01 -5.32
N GLY A 43 17.87 -21.28 -5.92
CA GLY A 43 17.91 -21.08 -7.37
C GLY A 43 16.97 -20.00 -7.91
N GLN A 44 16.16 -19.38 -7.04
CA GLN A 44 15.28 -18.28 -7.42
C GLN A 44 15.19 -17.21 -6.33
N PRO A 45 14.88 -15.96 -6.67
CA PRO A 45 14.85 -14.84 -5.73
C PRO A 45 13.56 -14.71 -4.91
N VAL A 46 12.52 -15.49 -5.23
CA VAL A 46 11.21 -15.50 -4.55
C VAL A 46 10.66 -16.93 -4.45
N PRO A 47 9.91 -17.26 -3.39
CA PRO A 47 9.29 -18.58 -3.27
C PRO A 47 8.15 -18.75 -4.27
N VAL A 48 8.11 -19.91 -4.90
CA VAL A 48 7.04 -20.32 -5.83
C VAL A 48 6.25 -21.50 -5.25
N PHE A 49 5.18 -21.89 -5.93
CA PHE A 49 4.29 -22.98 -5.52
C PHE A 49 5.07 -24.25 -5.14
N GLU A 50 6.05 -24.64 -5.97
CA GLU A 50 6.87 -25.82 -5.76
C GLU A 50 7.71 -25.75 -4.49
N ASP A 51 8.33 -24.61 -4.17
CA ASP A 51 9.09 -24.43 -2.91
C ASP A 51 8.18 -24.53 -1.70
N ILE A 52 7.01 -23.87 -1.79
CA ILE A 52 6.04 -23.81 -0.71
C ILE A 52 5.52 -25.22 -0.42
N LEU A 53 5.22 -25.99 -1.48
CA LEU A 53 4.78 -27.38 -1.35
C LEU A 53 5.90 -28.27 -0.79
N ALA A 54 7.12 -28.15 -1.31
CA ALA A 54 8.28 -28.90 -0.83
C ALA A 54 8.52 -28.65 0.67
N TYR A 55 8.56 -27.37 1.08
CA TYR A 55 8.69 -27.02 2.49
C TYR A 55 7.50 -27.50 3.32
N PHE A 56 6.26 -27.34 2.84
CA PHE A 56 5.08 -27.80 3.56
C PHE A 56 5.10 -29.30 3.83
N THR A 57 5.54 -30.12 2.86
CA THR A 57 5.61 -31.58 3.04
C THR A 57 6.70 -32.00 4.03
N ALA A 58 7.86 -31.34 3.98
CA ALA A 58 9.02 -31.65 4.81
C ALA A 58 8.96 -31.05 6.23
N ALA A 59 8.23 -29.94 6.42
CA ALA A 59 8.22 -29.21 7.67
C ALA A 59 7.46 -29.95 8.80
N GLY A 60 7.87 -29.68 10.04
CA GLY A 60 7.13 -30.08 11.23
C GLY A 60 5.78 -29.33 11.38
N PRO A 61 4.97 -29.68 12.39
CA PRO A 61 3.63 -29.11 12.57
C PRO A 61 3.58 -27.57 12.60
N LEU A 62 4.58 -26.93 13.22
CA LEU A 62 4.66 -25.46 13.29
C LEU A 62 4.89 -24.83 11.91
N GLY A 63 5.83 -25.37 11.11
CA GLY A 63 6.10 -24.87 9.76
C GLY A 63 4.91 -25.07 8.82
N LYS A 64 4.23 -26.22 8.91
CA LYS A 64 2.96 -26.47 8.21
C LYS A 64 1.88 -25.46 8.59
N GLY A 65 1.71 -25.21 9.89
CA GLY A 65 0.75 -24.23 10.40
C GLY A 65 1.04 -22.81 9.90
N MET A 66 2.31 -22.40 9.87
CA MET A 66 2.74 -21.09 9.35
C MET A 66 2.42 -20.94 7.86
N VAL A 67 2.75 -21.94 7.05
CA VAL A 67 2.44 -21.91 5.61
C VAL A 67 0.94 -21.87 5.40
N ALA A 68 0.16 -22.72 6.08
CA ALA A 68 -1.29 -22.72 5.97
C ALA A 68 -1.91 -21.36 6.35
N LEU A 69 -1.39 -20.72 7.41
CA LEU A 69 -1.78 -19.38 7.81
C LEU A 69 -1.45 -18.34 6.73
N ALA A 70 -0.24 -18.38 6.17
CA ALA A 70 0.18 -17.47 5.11
C ALA A 70 -0.68 -17.62 3.85
N LEU A 71 -0.90 -18.85 3.38
CA LEU A 71 -1.77 -19.15 2.23
C LEU A 71 -3.20 -18.66 2.46
N THR A 72 -3.77 -18.94 3.64
CA THR A 72 -5.12 -18.50 3.99
C THR A 72 -5.21 -16.98 4.03
N GLY A 73 -4.24 -16.31 4.66
CA GLY A 73 -4.17 -14.86 4.71
C GLY A 73 -4.09 -14.23 3.32
N ILE A 74 -3.22 -14.75 2.45
CA ILE A 74 -3.12 -14.30 1.05
C ILE A 74 -4.46 -14.46 0.35
N ALA A 75 -5.08 -15.64 0.42
CA ALA A 75 -6.35 -15.90 -0.26
C ALA A 75 -7.48 -14.96 0.21
N VAL A 76 -7.65 -14.80 1.52
CA VAL A 76 -8.71 -13.97 2.12
C VAL A 76 -8.52 -12.49 1.74
N PHE A 77 -7.31 -11.96 1.91
CA PHE A 77 -7.07 -10.53 1.66
C PHE A 77 -6.98 -10.20 0.17
N ALA A 78 -6.53 -11.12 -0.68
CA ALA A 78 -6.58 -10.96 -2.12
C ALA A 78 -8.03 -10.95 -2.62
N ALA A 79 -8.88 -11.87 -2.13
CA ALA A 79 -10.30 -11.88 -2.44
C ALA A 79 -10.99 -10.58 -2.00
N LEU A 80 -10.67 -10.09 -0.79
CA LEU A 80 -11.17 -8.80 -0.30
C LEU A 80 -10.69 -7.62 -1.16
N HIS A 81 -9.41 -7.60 -1.55
CA HIS A 81 -8.84 -6.61 -2.44
C HIS A 81 -9.59 -6.55 -3.77
N ILE A 82 -9.75 -7.69 -4.44
CA ILE A 82 -10.43 -7.79 -5.73
C ILE A 82 -11.90 -7.36 -5.61
N LYS A 83 -12.61 -7.84 -4.58
CA LYS A 83 -14.01 -7.46 -4.31
C LYS A 83 -14.16 -5.95 -4.16
N LEU A 84 -13.31 -5.32 -3.33
CA LEU A 84 -13.36 -3.87 -3.08
C LEU A 84 -12.89 -3.05 -4.28
N LEU A 85 -11.94 -3.56 -5.07
CA LEU A 85 -11.49 -2.91 -6.30
C LEU A 85 -12.61 -2.87 -7.34
N VAL A 86 -13.26 -4.00 -7.60
CA VAL A 86 -14.38 -4.08 -8.54
C VAL A 86 -15.53 -3.17 -8.09
N TRP A 87 -15.86 -3.18 -6.80
CA TRP A 87 -16.88 -2.29 -6.24
C TRP A 87 -16.52 -0.80 -6.43
N ASN A 88 -15.28 -0.41 -6.12
CA ASN A 88 -14.81 0.97 -6.28
C ASN A 88 -14.78 1.42 -7.75
N LEU A 89 -14.40 0.53 -8.69
CA LEU A 89 -14.40 0.85 -10.12
C LEU A 89 -15.83 1.09 -10.65
N ARG A 90 -16.80 0.29 -10.19
CA ARG A 90 -18.23 0.52 -10.50
C ARG A 90 -18.71 1.85 -9.93
N LYS A 91 -18.40 2.14 -8.67
CA LYS A 91 -18.77 3.41 -8.01
C LYS A 91 -18.11 4.62 -8.66
N LEU A 92 -16.85 4.50 -9.08
CA LEU A 92 -16.19 5.55 -9.84
C LEU A 92 -16.86 5.82 -11.19
N ALA A 93 -17.32 4.76 -11.88
CA ALA A 93 -18.04 4.92 -13.15
C ALA A 93 -19.38 5.66 -12.97
N GLU A 94 -20.11 5.38 -11.89
CA GLU A 94 -21.30 6.13 -11.49
C GLU A 94 -20.95 7.59 -11.12
N PHE A 95 -19.94 7.78 -10.26
CA PHE A 95 -19.53 9.08 -9.75
C PHE A 95 -19.10 10.03 -10.88
N LYS A 96 -18.41 9.53 -11.91
CA LYS A 96 -18.01 10.30 -13.10
C LYS A 96 -19.15 11.02 -13.81
N ARG A 97 -20.40 10.57 -13.63
CA ARG A 97 -21.61 11.17 -14.23
C ARG A 97 -22.28 12.23 -13.35
N SER A 98 -21.73 12.51 -12.17
CA SER A 98 -22.34 13.41 -11.18
C SER A 98 -21.71 14.81 -11.19
N ASP A 99 -22.49 15.81 -10.75
CA ASP A 99 -21.97 17.17 -10.52
C ASP A 99 -20.86 17.22 -9.47
N ALA A 100 -20.87 16.29 -8.52
CA ALA A 100 -19.82 16.17 -7.52
C ALA A 100 -18.47 15.82 -8.13
N TYR A 101 -18.43 15.06 -9.23
CA TYR A 101 -17.20 14.79 -9.97
C TYR A 101 -16.69 16.02 -10.72
N ALA A 102 -17.59 16.79 -11.34
CA ALA A 102 -17.23 18.06 -11.96
C ALA A 102 -16.63 19.04 -10.93
N ARG A 103 -17.25 19.16 -9.75
CA ARG A 103 -16.73 19.96 -8.63
C ARG A 103 -15.41 19.44 -8.07
N LEU A 104 -15.22 18.12 -7.97
CA LEU A 104 -13.98 17.55 -7.44
C LEU A 104 -12.76 18.08 -8.23
N HIS A 105 -12.91 18.17 -9.55
CA HIS A 105 -11.87 18.62 -10.46
C HIS A 105 -11.51 20.10 -10.38
N THR A 106 -12.30 20.93 -9.69
CA THR A 106 -11.98 22.35 -9.48
C THR A 106 -11.31 22.58 -8.13
N THR A 107 -11.00 21.53 -7.37
CA THR A 107 -10.50 21.63 -5.99
C THR A 107 -9.21 20.83 -5.79
N ASN A 108 -8.53 21.07 -4.67
CA ASN A 108 -7.37 20.28 -4.25
C ASN A 108 -7.71 18.80 -3.99
N ALA A 109 -8.99 18.46 -3.77
CA ALA A 109 -9.43 17.09 -3.55
C ALA A 109 -9.35 16.23 -4.82
N GLU A 110 -9.16 16.81 -6.02
CA GLU A 110 -8.83 16.08 -7.26
C GLU A 110 -7.61 15.15 -7.11
N SER A 111 -6.73 15.44 -6.15
CA SER A 111 -5.60 14.58 -5.83
C SER A 111 -6.01 13.18 -5.35
N GLN A 112 -7.20 13.04 -4.76
CA GLN A 112 -7.74 11.75 -4.31
C GLN A 112 -7.97 10.75 -5.44
N LEU A 113 -8.20 11.22 -6.67
CA LEU A 113 -8.34 10.35 -7.85
C LEU A 113 -7.06 9.55 -8.15
N LYS A 114 -5.90 9.94 -7.60
CA LYS A 114 -4.65 9.20 -7.74
C LYS A 114 -4.64 7.93 -6.88
N GLY A 115 -5.60 7.77 -5.97
CA GLY A 115 -5.90 6.48 -5.34
C GLY A 115 -6.27 5.39 -6.35
N VAL A 116 -6.83 5.73 -7.52
CA VAL A 116 -7.20 4.76 -8.57
C VAL A 116 -5.96 4.07 -9.18
N PRO A 117 -5.02 4.79 -9.83
CA PRO A 117 -3.81 4.14 -10.37
C PRO A 117 -2.98 3.46 -9.28
N LEU A 118 -2.93 4.03 -8.07
CA LEU A 118 -2.27 3.40 -6.92
C LEU A 118 -2.83 2.00 -6.62
N THR A 119 -4.15 1.87 -6.51
CA THR A 119 -4.79 0.57 -6.24
C THR A 119 -4.72 -0.38 -7.43
N LEU A 120 -4.77 0.12 -8.67
CA LEU A 120 -4.56 -0.70 -9.87
C LEU A 120 -3.14 -1.29 -9.92
N ALA A 121 -2.11 -0.51 -9.58
CA ALA A 121 -0.75 -1.01 -9.49
C ALA A 121 -0.63 -2.08 -8.39
N MET A 122 -1.28 -1.89 -7.24
CA MET A 122 -1.37 -2.92 -6.21
C MET A 122 -2.07 -4.20 -6.72
N ALA A 123 -3.09 -4.08 -7.56
CA ALA A 123 -3.79 -5.24 -8.12
C ALA A 123 -2.87 -6.13 -8.97
N VAL A 124 -1.96 -5.53 -9.75
CA VAL A 124 -0.94 -6.27 -10.50
C VAL A 124 -0.01 -7.02 -9.54
N ASN A 125 0.45 -6.37 -8.46
CA ASN A 125 1.28 -7.01 -7.43
C ASN A 125 0.55 -8.17 -6.73
N VAL A 126 -0.72 -8.00 -6.37
CA VAL A 126 -1.56 -9.06 -5.79
C VAL A 126 -1.74 -10.22 -6.77
N GLY A 127 -1.98 -9.93 -8.04
CA GLY A 127 -2.06 -10.95 -9.10
C GLY A 127 -0.78 -11.76 -9.22
N PHE A 128 0.38 -11.11 -9.13
CA PHE A 128 1.67 -11.80 -9.14
C PHE A 128 1.85 -12.71 -7.91
N ILE A 129 1.48 -12.25 -6.71
CA ILE A 129 1.52 -13.08 -5.49
C ILE A 129 0.60 -14.30 -5.63
N LEU A 130 -0.64 -14.09 -6.09
CA LEU A 130 -1.58 -15.20 -6.32
C LEU A 130 -1.01 -16.22 -7.32
N GLY A 131 -0.38 -15.72 -8.39
CA GLY A 131 0.33 -16.55 -9.35
C GLY A 131 1.42 -17.39 -8.70
N LEU A 132 2.39 -16.74 -8.04
CA LEU A 132 3.52 -17.43 -7.42
C LEU A 132 3.10 -18.50 -6.42
N VAL A 133 2.04 -18.22 -5.66
CA VAL A 133 1.66 -19.02 -4.48
C VAL A 133 0.66 -20.12 -4.81
N PHE A 134 -0.20 -19.94 -5.82
CA PHE A 134 -1.30 -20.87 -6.12
C PHE A 134 -1.28 -21.46 -7.53
N VAL A 135 -0.36 -21.04 -8.41
CA VAL A 135 -0.28 -21.56 -9.79
C VAL A 135 0.98 -22.43 -9.94
N PRO A 136 0.82 -23.77 -10.02
CA PRO A 136 1.94 -24.67 -10.28
C PRO A 136 2.60 -24.38 -11.62
N GLY A 137 3.93 -24.45 -11.67
CA GLY A 137 4.71 -24.28 -12.89
C GLY A 137 4.75 -22.86 -13.45
N LEU A 138 4.18 -21.85 -12.77
CA LEU A 138 4.18 -20.46 -13.26
C LEU A 138 5.59 -19.94 -13.55
N TRP A 139 6.57 -20.32 -12.72
CA TRP A 139 7.95 -19.88 -12.88
C TRP A 139 8.57 -20.31 -14.21
N SER A 140 8.10 -21.42 -14.81
CA SER A 140 8.58 -21.88 -16.12
C SER A 140 8.26 -20.92 -17.29
N VAL A 141 7.28 -20.03 -17.11
CA VAL A 141 6.84 -19.05 -18.12
C VAL A 141 7.01 -17.60 -17.66
N VAL A 142 7.64 -17.37 -16.50
CA VAL A 142 7.69 -16.05 -15.84
C VAL A 142 8.40 -14.99 -16.69
N GLU A 143 9.39 -15.39 -17.48
CA GLU A 143 10.14 -14.50 -18.38
C GLU A 143 9.21 -13.85 -19.43
N TYR A 144 8.12 -14.51 -19.84
CA TYR A 144 7.11 -13.92 -20.73
C TYR A 144 6.13 -13.01 -19.99
N LEU A 145 5.90 -13.27 -18.70
CA LEU A 145 5.02 -12.45 -17.86
C LEU A 145 5.67 -11.11 -17.50
N PHE A 146 7.00 -11.04 -17.40
CA PHE A 146 7.69 -9.80 -17.03
C PHE A 146 7.45 -8.64 -18.02
N PRO A 147 7.64 -8.79 -19.35
CA PRO A 147 7.29 -7.74 -20.30
C PRO A 147 5.82 -7.32 -20.24
N LEU A 148 4.91 -8.28 -20.08
CA LEU A 148 3.47 -8.01 -19.93
C LEU A 148 3.17 -7.19 -18.67
N ALA A 149 3.80 -7.54 -17.54
CA ALA A 149 3.68 -6.79 -16.29
C ALA A 149 4.25 -5.37 -16.43
N MET A 150 5.38 -5.20 -17.13
CA MET A 150 5.96 -3.88 -17.40
C MET A 150 5.01 -3.02 -18.23
N ILE A 151 4.40 -3.58 -19.28
CA ILE A 151 3.39 -2.87 -20.08
C ILE A 151 2.21 -2.44 -19.20
N ALA A 152 1.72 -3.32 -18.32
CA ALA A 152 0.64 -2.98 -17.40
C ALA A 152 1.02 -1.85 -16.45
N PHE A 153 2.21 -1.88 -15.84
CA PHE A 153 2.67 -0.81 -14.96
C PHE A 153 2.93 0.50 -15.71
N VAL A 154 3.48 0.47 -16.92
CA VAL A 154 3.63 1.66 -17.78
C VAL A 154 2.27 2.24 -18.11
N ALA A 155 1.28 1.42 -18.49
CA ALA A 155 -0.07 1.89 -18.77
C ALA A 155 -0.71 2.57 -17.54
N ILE A 156 -0.54 1.98 -16.35
CA ILE A 156 -1.01 2.57 -15.08
C ILE A 156 -0.25 3.86 -14.78
N GLY A 157 1.06 3.91 -15.04
CA GLY A 157 1.88 5.11 -14.88
C GLY A 157 1.48 6.25 -15.82
N VAL A 158 1.23 5.95 -17.10
CA VAL A 158 0.68 6.91 -18.08
C VAL A 158 -0.68 7.41 -17.62
N PHE A 159 -1.54 6.53 -17.10
CA PHE A 159 -2.82 6.93 -16.52
C PHE A 159 -2.65 7.86 -15.30
N ALA A 160 -1.71 7.57 -14.41
CA ALA A 160 -1.37 8.43 -13.28
C ALA A 160 -0.87 9.80 -13.75
N PHE A 161 0.02 9.86 -14.75
CA PHE A 161 0.51 11.10 -15.33
C PHE A 161 -0.58 11.91 -16.03
N ARG A 162 -1.55 11.28 -16.70
CA ARG A 162 -2.70 11.99 -17.27
C ARG A 162 -3.54 12.69 -16.20
N LEU A 163 -3.83 11.99 -15.08
CA LEU A 163 -4.54 12.59 -13.95
C LEU A 163 -3.75 13.69 -13.25
N LEU A 164 -2.43 13.55 -13.22
CA LEU A 164 -1.52 14.52 -12.63
C LEU A 164 -1.35 15.76 -13.51
N GLY A 165 -1.15 15.56 -14.82
CA GLY A 165 -1.01 16.63 -15.82
C GLY A 165 -2.25 17.49 -15.92
N ARG A 166 -3.46 16.91 -15.75
CA ARG A 166 -4.69 17.70 -15.62
C ARG A 166 -4.69 18.58 -14.37
N PHE A 167 -4.34 18.01 -13.22
CA PHE A 167 -4.30 18.72 -11.94
C PHE A 167 -3.27 19.85 -11.94
N PHE A 168 -2.04 19.55 -12.33
CA PHE A 168 -0.98 20.56 -12.45
C PHE A 168 -1.20 21.52 -13.59
N GLY A 169 -1.75 21.07 -14.71
CA GLY A 169 -2.13 21.94 -15.83
C GLY A 169 -2.99 23.06 -15.30
N ARG A 170 -4.13 22.73 -14.66
CA ARG A 170 -5.01 23.71 -14.03
C ARG A 170 -4.28 24.60 -13.01
N ILE A 171 -3.61 23.99 -12.02
CA ILE A 171 -3.00 24.76 -10.91
C ILE A 171 -1.89 25.69 -11.38
N LEU A 172 -1.05 25.26 -12.32
CA LEU A 172 0.10 26.03 -12.78
C LEU A 172 -0.26 27.02 -13.89
N SER A 173 -1.33 26.80 -14.66
CA SER A 173 -1.76 27.75 -15.71
C SER A 173 -2.79 28.76 -15.23
N GLU A 174 -3.77 28.33 -14.43
CA GLU A 174 -4.92 29.16 -14.01
C GLU A 174 -4.83 29.58 -12.53
N GLY A 175 -3.91 28.98 -11.76
CA GLY A 175 -3.89 29.12 -10.31
C GLY A 175 -4.98 28.30 -9.62
N GLY A 176 -5.53 28.80 -8.51
CA GLY A 176 -6.62 28.14 -7.80
C GLY A 176 -6.20 26.95 -6.93
N PHE A 177 -4.92 26.90 -6.51
CA PHE A 177 -4.51 26.05 -5.41
C PHE A 177 -4.87 26.72 -4.08
N ASP A 178 -5.82 26.13 -3.37
CA ASP A 178 -6.26 26.65 -2.07
C ASP A 178 -5.30 26.15 -0.96
N THR A 179 -4.40 27.03 -0.52
CA THR A 179 -3.44 26.72 0.55
C THR A 179 -4.11 26.53 1.90
N HIS A 180 -5.31 27.06 2.14
CA HIS A 180 -6.07 26.85 3.37
C HIS A 180 -6.76 25.47 3.37
N ALA A 181 -7.23 25.00 2.21
CA ALA A 181 -7.76 23.65 2.05
C ALA A 181 -6.65 22.55 1.98
N ASN A 182 -5.38 22.94 1.88
CA ASN A 182 -4.25 22.02 1.77
C ASN A 182 -3.70 21.48 3.11
N THR A 183 -4.56 21.32 4.10
CA THR A 183 -4.19 20.94 5.48
C THR A 183 -4.09 19.42 5.67
N SER A 184 -3.68 18.70 4.62
CA SER A 184 -3.54 17.24 4.62
C SER A 184 -2.40 16.76 3.73
N PHE A 185 -1.85 15.59 4.03
CA PHE A 185 -0.92 14.88 3.16
C PHE A 185 -1.65 14.06 2.09
N ALA A 186 -2.95 14.29 1.87
CA ALA A 186 -3.64 13.71 0.73
C ALA A 186 -3.01 14.14 -0.61
N GLN A 187 -2.31 15.28 -0.64
CA GLN A 187 -1.53 15.72 -1.80
C GLN A 187 -0.29 14.86 -2.09
N LEU A 188 0.09 13.94 -1.20
CA LEU A 188 1.14 12.96 -1.45
C LEU A 188 0.62 11.70 -2.17
N LEU A 189 -0.69 11.55 -2.39
CA LEU A 189 -1.25 10.42 -3.16
C LEU A 189 -0.64 10.29 -4.57
N PRO A 190 -0.37 11.35 -5.33
CA PRO A 190 0.33 11.23 -6.61
C PRO A 190 1.73 10.63 -6.48
N ALA A 191 2.53 11.08 -5.51
CA ALA A 191 3.84 10.50 -5.24
C ALA A 191 3.73 9.02 -4.86
N PHE A 192 2.72 8.67 -4.05
CA PHE A 192 2.47 7.27 -3.69
C PHE A 192 2.04 6.41 -4.88
N ALA A 193 1.20 6.92 -5.76
CA ALA A 193 0.81 6.22 -6.98
C ALA A 193 2.02 5.96 -7.89
N LEU A 194 2.88 6.95 -8.10
CA LEU A 194 4.08 6.80 -8.91
C LEU A 194 5.11 5.87 -8.25
N SER A 195 5.27 5.92 -6.93
CA SER A 195 6.19 5.02 -6.23
C SER A 195 5.68 3.56 -6.24
N MET A 196 4.37 3.34 -6.24
CA MET A 196 3.79 2.01 -6.44
C MET A 196 4.04 1.47 -7.86
N VAL A 197 3.96 2.33 -8.88
CA VAL A 197 4.34 1.96 -10.25
C VAL A 197 5.84 1.66 -10.33
N ALA A 198 6.67 2.47 -9.67
CA ALA A 198 8.13 2.26 -9.62
C ALA A 198 8.52 0.90 -9.01
N VAL A 199 7.94 0.53 -7.86
CA VAL A 199 8.25 -0.75 -7.22
C VAL A 199 7.77 -1.95 -8.04
N GLY A 200 6.65 -1.80 -8.76
CA GLY A 200 6.14 -2.79 -9.70
C GLY A 200 7.08 -2.97 -10.89
N LEU A 201 7.50 -1.86 -11.50
CA LEU A 201 8.48 -1.85 -12.60
C LEU A 201 9.85 -2.34 -12.17
N ALA A 202 10.22 -2.26 -10.90
CA ALA A 202 11.48 -2.80 -10.39
C ALA A 202 11.44 -4.33 -10.18
N ALA A 203 10.26 -4.96 -10.20
CA ALA A 203 10.16 -6.41 -9.96
C ALA A 203 10.92 -7.23 -11.03
N PRO A 204 10.75 -7.00 -12.34
CA PRO A 204 11.52 -7.74 -13.34
C PRO A 204 13.03 -7.55 -13.21
N ALA A 205 13.52 -6.37 -12.81
CA ALA A 205 14.95 -6.15 -12.58
C ALA A 205 15.52 -7.10 -11.52
N ALA A 206 14.73 -7.44 -10.50
CA ALA A 206 15.16 -8.35 -9.45
C ALA A 206 14.90 -9.83 -9.73
N LEU A 207 14.04 -10.15 -10.70
CA LEU A 207 13.51 -11.51 -10.87
C LEU A 207 13.83 -12.14 -12.23
N SER A 208 14.11 -11.32 -13.25
CA SER A 208 14.40 -11.76 -14.61
C SER A 208 15.86 -12.15 -14.77
N THR A 209 16.10 -13.20 -15.55
CA THR A 209 17.43 -13.60 -16.02
C THR A 209 17.75 -13.03 -17.41
N THR A 210 16.73 -12.52 -18.13
CA THR A 210 16.90 -11.92 -19.45
C THR A 210 17.47 -10.48 -19.36
N PRO A 211 18.67 -10.19 -19.90
CA PRO A 211 19.33 -8.89 -19.68
C PRO A 211 18.57 -7.67 -20.18
N TRP A 212 17.90 -7.75 -21.34
CA TRP A 212 17.16 -6.61 -21.89
C TRP A 212 15.91 -6.28 -21.05
N VAL A 213 15.27 -7.30 -20.45
CA VAL A 213 14.14 -7.13 -19.53
C VAL A 213 14.62 -6.41 -18.27
N VAL A 214 15.73 -6.87 -17.70
CA VAL A 214 16.35 -6.23 -16.52
C VAL A 214 16.73 -4.78 -16.81
N ALA A 215 17.45 -4.50 -17.90
CA ALA A 215 17.87 -3.15 -18.26
C ALA A 215 16.68 -2.19 -18.46
N THR A 216 15.64 -2.65 -19.16
CA THR A 216 14.43 -1.84 -19.40
C THR A 216 13.67 -1.60 -18.10
N SER A 217 13.57 -2.62 -17.24
CA SER A 217 12.95 -2.54 -15.92
C SER A 217 13.70 -1.56 -15.01
N LEU A 218 15.03 -1.59 -14.98
CA LEU A 218 15.87 -0.65 -14.24
C LEU A 218 15.66 0.80 -14.70
N ALA A 219 15.66 1.04 -16.01
CA ALA A 219 15.47 2.38 -16.57
C ALA A 219 14.08 2.95 -16.24
N LEU A 220 13.03 2.16 -16.46
CA LEU A 220 11.65 2.57 -16.18
C LEU A 220 11.39 2.75 -14.68
N ALA A 221 11.84 1.81 -13.84
CA ALA A 221 11.70 1.92 -12.39
C ALA A 221 12.38 3.20 -11.86
N THR A 222 13.62 3.47 -12.30
CA THR A 222 14.37 4.68 -11.93
C THR A 222 13.61 5.95 -12.32
N PHE A 223 13.07 6.02 -13.55
CA PHE A 223 12.28 7.17 -13.99
C PHE A 223 11.09 7.45 -13.06
N PHE A 224 10.32 6.42 -12.71
CA PHE A 224 9.19 6.57 -11.79
C PHE A 224 9.62 6.85 -10.34
N MET A 225 10.75 6.31 -9.87
CA MET A 225 11.33 6.64 -8.55
C MET A 225 11.69 8.13 -8.46
N VAL A 226 12.35 8.67 -9.50
CA VAL A 226 12.70 10.09 -9.58
C VAL A 226 11.44 10.95 -9.59
N ALA A 227 10.46 10.62 -10.45
CA ALA A 227 9.20 11.35 -10.52
C ALA A 227 8.45 11.34 -9.18
N ALA A 228 8.35 10.17 -8.52
CA ALA A 228 7.71 10.05 -7.21
C ALA A 228 8.43 10.89 -6.14
N THR A 229 9.76 10.88 -6.12
CA THR A 229 10.58 11.61 -5.15
C THR A 229 10.43 13.12 -5.33
N LEU A 230 10.47 13.61 -6.57
CA LEU A 230 10.28 15.04 -6.87
C LEU A 230 8.90 15.54 -6.44
N ILE A 231 7.84 14.78 -6.79
CA ILE A 231 6.48 15.15 -6.40
C ILE A 231 6.32 15.08 -4.88
N ALA A 232 6.87 14.06 -4.22
CA ALA A 232 6.83 13.94 -2.77
C ALA A 232 7.48 15.15 -2.11
N ALA A 233 8.66 15.57 -2.58
CA ALA A 233 9.38 16.72 -2.04
C ALA A 233 8.53 18.00 -2.15
N VAL A 234 8.04 18.32 -3.36
CA VAL A 234 7.23 19.53 -3.60
C VAL A 234 5.96 19.52 -2.76
N MET A 235 5.21 18.42 -2.79
CA MET A 235 3.91 18.34 -2.10
C MET A 235 4.05 18.28 -0.58
N LEU A 236 5.10 17.65 -0.07
CA LEU A 236 5.39 17.63 1.37
C LEU A 236 5.70 19.04 1.86
N THR A 237 6.54 19.80 1.14
CA THR A 237 6.84 21.19 1.51
C THR A 237 5.58 22.05 1.52
N LEU A 238 4.75 21.97 0.47
CA LEU A 238 3.49 22.73 0.39
C LEU A 238 2.50 22.35 1.51
N ALA A 239 2.41 21.06 1.83
CA ALA A 239 1.49 20.60 2.87
C ALA A 239 1.97 20.98 4.28
N VAL A 240 3.26 20.90 4.57
CA VAL A 240 3.82 21.32 5.87
C VAL A 240 3.58 22.80 6.10
N VAL A 241 3.85 23.66 5.10
CA VAL A 241 3.61 25.11 5.21
C VAL A 241 2.13 25.39 5.52
N SER A 242 1.22 24.76 4.78
CA SER A 242 -0.23 24.92 5.01
C SER A 242 -0.65 24.46 6.41
N MET A 243 -0.15 23.30 6.86
CA MET A 243 -0.49 22.75 8.18
C MET A 243 0.05 23.57 9.34
N VAL A 244 1.24 24.18 9.19
CA VAL A 244 1.79 25.07 10.21
C VAL A 244 0.95 26.34 10.33
N GLN A 245 0.40 26.83 9.22
CA GLN A 245 -0.42 28.04 9.20
C GLN A 245 -1.86 27.81 9.67
N HIS A 246 -2.48 26.68 9.29
CA HIS A 246 -3.92 26.47 9.43
C HIS A 246 -4.29 25.23 10.27
N GLY A 247 -3.31 24.49 10.77
CA GLY A 247 -3.50 23.20 11.43
C GLY A 247 -3.77 22.05 10.45
N THR A 248 -3.89 20.82 10.96
CA THR A 248 -4.25 19.64 10.16
C THR A 248 -5.75 19.39 10.21
N ALA A 249 -6.41 19.25 9.06
CA ALA A 249 -7.83 18.91 9.01
C ALA A 249 -8.11 17.58 9.73
N PRO A 250 -9.05 17.52 10.70
CA PRO A 250 -9.27 16.33 11.50
C PRO A 250 -9.54 15.06 10.70
N GLU A 251 -10.33 15.18 9.63
CA GLU A 251 -10.66 14.05 8.77
C GLU A 251 -9.43 13.46 8.05
N ALA A 252 -8.44 14.30 7.78
CA ALA A 252 -7.27 13.95 7.00
C ALA A 252 -6.02 13.68 7.85
N ALA A 253 -6.10 13.74 9.17
CA ALA A 253 -4.99 13.43 10.08
C ALA A 253 -4.28 12.08 9.80
N PRO A 254 -4.98 10.98 9.40
CA PRO A 254 -4.32 9.74 8.99
C PRO A 254 -3.32 9.90 7.85
N THR A 255 -3.54 10.87 6.97
CA THR A 255 -2.68 11.10 5.80
C THR A 255 -1.27 11.51 6.19
N LEU A 256 -1.06 12.03 7.41
CA LEU A 256 0.27 12.38 7.93
C LEU A 256 1.26 11.21 7.88
N MET A 257 0.74 9.98 7.95
CA MET A 257 1.55 8.77 7.90
C MET A 257 1.74 8.22 6.48
N ILE A 258 1.21 8.85 5.42
CA ILE A 258 1.36 8.39 4.01
C ILE A 258 2.82 8.36 3.56
N LEU A 259 3.71 9.12 4.20
CA LEU A 259 5.13 9.01 3.90
C LEU A 259 5.70 7.62 4.25
N VAL A 260 5.12 6.93 5.24
CA VAL A 260 5.53 5.58 5.64
C VAL A 260 5.46 4.61 4.46
N PRO A 261 4.29 4.39 3.82
CA PRO A 261 4.20 3.50 2.68
C PRO A 261 4.98 3.99 1.45
N ILE A 262 5.09 5.30 1.21
CA ILE A 262 5.92 5.83 0.12
C ILE A 262 7.37 5.39 0.28
N VAL A 263 7.94 5.59 1.49
CA VAL A 263 9.31 5.21 1.80
C VAL A 263 9.48 3.69 1.73
N THR A 264 8.49 2.90 2.16
CA THR A 264 8.56 1.43 2.03
C THR A 264 8.67 1.01 0.58
N VAL A 265 7.76 1.48 -0.28
CA VAL A 265 7.74 1.02 -1.68
C VAL A 265 8.96 1.54 -2.46
N LEU A 266 9.43 2.76 -2.18
CA LEU A 266 10.69 3.25 -2.76
C LEU A 266 11.90 2.48 -2.26
N GLY A 267 11.93 2.09 -0.99
CA GLY A 267 12.98 1.25 -0.43
C GLY A 267 13.01 -0.15 -1.04
N ILE A 268 11.84 -0.76 -1.27
CA ILE A 268 11.72 -2.04 -1.99
C ILE A 268 12.14 -1.89 -3.44
N ALA A 269 11.72 -0.81 -4.12
CA ALA A 269 12.15 -0.53 -5.50
C ALA A 269 13.68 -0.42 -5.56
N TRP A 270 14.28 0.34 -4.65
CA TRP A 270 15.74 0.46 -4.54
C TRP A 270 16.43 -0.89 -4.33
N MET A 271 15.95 -1.72 -3.38
CA MET A 271 16.51 -3.06 -3.17
C MET A 271 16.42 -3.94 -4.42
N ARG A 272 15.27 -3.91 -5.11
CA ARG A 272 15.06 -4.68 -6.34
C ARG A 272 15.98 -4.21 -7.46
N THR A 273 16.13 -2.90 -7.64
CA THR A 273 17.10 -2.36 -8.60
C THR A 273 18.53 -2.72 -8.24
N SER A 274 18.90 -2.66 -6.96
CA SER A 274 20.23 -3.06 -6.50
C SER A 274 20.52 -4.53 -6.77
N HIS A 275 19.52 -5.41 -6.64
CA HIS A 275 19.67 -6.81 -6.99
C HIS A 275 19.86 -7.02 -8.49
N GLY A 276 19.07 -6.34 -9.35
CA GLY A 276 19.24 -6.43 -10.80
C GLY A 276 20.59 -5.90 -11.29
N LEU A 277 21.10 -4.83 -10.67
CA LEU A 277 22.45 -4.34 -10.91
C LEU A 277 23.51 -5.37 -10.52
N HIS A 278 23.33 -6.09 -9.41
CA HIS A 278 24.22 -7.15 -8.97
C HIS A 278 24.22 -8.36 -9.91
N THR A 279 23.05 -8.87 -10.28
CA THR A 279 22.95 -10.12 -11.06
C THR A 279 23.26 -9.95 -12.54
N THR A 280 22.98 -8.77 -13.11
CA THR A 280 23.09 -8.55 -14.57
C THR A 280 24.25 -7.64 -14.95
N LEU A 281 24.64 -6.70 -14.08
CA LEU A 281 25.67 -5.69 -14.37
C LEU A 281 26.89 -5.77 -13.45
N ASP A 282 27.01 -6.84 -12.65
CA ASP A 282 28.15 -7.12 -11.76
C ASP A 282 28.41 -6.02 -10.69
N VAL A 283 27.39 -5.24 -10.34
CA VAL A 283 27.48 -4.17 -9.33
C VAL A 283 27.12 -4.71 -7.95
N HIS A 284 28.11 -4.85 -7.08
CA HIS A 284 27.95 -5.48 -5.79
C HIS A 284 27.63 -4.47 -4.67
N ALA A 285 26.46 -4.61 -4.04
CA ALA A 285 26.12 -3.87 -2.83
C ALA A 285 26.59 -4.62 -1.57
N GLN A 286 27.29 -3.93 -0.66
CA GLN A 286 27.74 -4.52 0.60
C GLN A 286 26.58 -4.68 1.59
N ALA A 287 26.54 -5.80 2.32
CA ALA A 287 25.47 -6.08 3.29
C ALA A 287 25.32 -4.98 4.36
N GLY A 288 26.44 -4.43 4.87
CA GLY A 288 26.43 -3.31 5.80
C GLY A 288 25.81 -2.03 5.20
N ALA A 289 26.04 -1.75 3.92
CA ALA A 289 25.43 -0.61 3.24
C ALA A 289 23.92 -0.77 3.06
N THR A 290 23.46 -1.99 2.74
CA THR A 290 22.04 -2.34 2.69
C THR A 290 21.39 -2.18 4.05
N PHE A 291 21.99 -2.72 5.11
CA PHE A 291 21.51 -2.55 6.49
C PHE A 291 21.36 -1.08 6.88
N MET A 292 22.38 -0.25 6.66
CA MET A 292 22.34 1.16 7.02
C MET A 292 21.33 1.94 6.18
N THR A 293 21.13 1.56 4.91
CA THR A 293 20.11 2.19 4.05
C THR A 293 18.70 1.86 4.52
N LEU A 294 18.41 0.58 4.81
CA LEU A 294 17.12 0.17 5.38
C LEU A 294 16.87 0.79 6.75
N THR A 295 17.91 0.93 7.57
CA THR A 295 17.82 1.62 8.87
C THR A 295 17.41 3.09 8.70
N LYS A 296 17.97 3.81 7.71
CA LYS A 296 17.58 5.20 7.40
C LYS A 296 16.12 5.30 6.96
N PHE A 297 15.66 4.38 6.12
CA PHE A 297 14.26 4.31 5.71
C PHE A 297 13.34 4.03 6.91
N LEU A 298 13.67 3.04 7.74
CA LEU A 298 12.91 2.71 8.93
C LEU A 298 12.85 3.88 9.93
N ALA A 299 13.96 4.57 10.16
CA ALA A 299 14.00 5.75 11.03
C ALA A 299 13.06 6.85 10.55
N LEU A 300 13.09 7.17 9.25
CA LEU A 300 12.17 8.14 8.64
C LEU A 300 10.71 7.73 8.83
N GLN A 301 10.40 6.45 8.67
CA GLN A 301 9.03 5.95 8.86
C GLN A 301 8.57 6.05 10.30
N VAL A 302 9.42 5.70 11.27
CA VAL A 302 9.09 5.80 12.70
C VAL A 302 8.80 7.25 13.09
N LEU A 303 9.56 8.22 12.57
CA LEU A 303 9.32 9.65 12.83
C LEU A 303 7.96 10.11 12.31
N PHE A 304 7.60 9.78 11.07
CA PHE A 304 6.32 10.19 10.49
C PHE A 304 5.13 9.41 11.07
N ALA A 305 5.32 8.14 11.43
CA ALA A 305 4.33 7.37 12.18
C ALA A 305 4.06 8.01 13.55
N GLY A 306 5.12 8.36 14.28
CA GLY A 306 5.02 9.03 15.59
C GLY A 306 4.32 10.38 15.50
N LEU A 307 4.68 11.21 14.51
CA LEU A 307 4.03 12.49 14.25
C LEU A 307 2.52 12.32 13.96
N GLY A 308 2.17 11.41 13.05
CA GLY A 308 0.78 11.16 12.70
C GLY A 308 -0.06 10.67 13.88
N LEU A 309 0.47 9.71 14.66
CA LEU A 309 -0.18 9.21 15.87
C LEU A 309 -0.37 10.31 16.92
N LEU A 310 0.64 11.16 17.14
CA LEU A 310 0.57 12.28 18.07
C LEU A 310 -0.54 13.28 17.69
N VAL A 311 -0.58 13.72 16.43
CA VAL A 311 -1.59 14.67 15.95
C VAL A 311 -2.99 14.07 16.07
N MET A 312 -3.17 12.80 15.67
CA MET A 312 -4.46 12.11 15.79
C MET A 312 -4.92 11.96 17.24
N ALA A 313 -4.00 11.65 18.16
CA ALA A 313 -4.32 11.58 19.59
C ALA A 313 -4.79 12.94 20.12
N ARG A 314 -4.08 14.02 19.77
CA ARG A 314 -4.44 15.40 20.17
C ARG A 314 -5.80 15.85 19.62
N GLN A 315 -6.19 15.35 18.45
CA GLN A 315 -7.48 15.67 17.82
C GLN A 315 -8.62 14.72 18.23
N GLY A 316 -8.35 13.72 19.08
CA GLY A 316 -9.35 12.72 19.47
C GLY A 316 -9.86 11.90 18.28
N TYR A 317 -9.00 11.64 17.27
CA TYR A 317 -9.39 11.03 15.99
C TYR A 317 -10.15 9.71 16.18
N ALA A 318 -9.67 8.84 17.06
CA ALA A 318 -10.29 7.54 17.31
C ALA A 318 -11.74 7.67 17.82
N ARG A 319 -11.98 8.57 18.77
CA ARG A 319 -13.34 8.83 19.29
C ARG A 319 -14.24 9.42 18.21
N ARG A 320 -13.70 10.26 17.32
CA ARG A 320 -14.47 10.98 16.31
C ARG A 320 -14.80 10.15 15.07
N PHE A 321 -13.85 9.39 14.54
CA PHE A 321 -13.97 8.72 13.24
C PHE A 321 -13.93 7.19 13.31
N LEU A 322 -13.39 6.62 14.40
CA LEU A 322 -13.30 5.16 14.59
C LEU A 322 -14.34 4.61 15.57
N SER A 323 -15.14 5.44 16.23
CA SER A 323 -16.21 4.95 17.12
C SER A 323 -17.48 4.63 16.33
N ALA A 324 -18.34 3.76 16.89
CA ALA A 324 -19.63 3.44 16.27
C ALA A 324 -20.57 4.64 16.20
N GLU A 325 -20.50 5.56 17.18
CA GLU A 325 -21.32 6.77 17.26
C GLU A 325 -20.71 7.97 16.51
N GLY A 326 -19.48 7.82 16.02
CA GLY A 326 -18.71 8.87 15.35
C GLY A 326 -19.10 9.13 13.90
N THR A 327 -18.51 10.19 13.34
CA THR A 327 -18.68 10.56 11.92
C THR A 327 -17.86 9.64 11.03
N ARG A 328 -18.48 9.08 9.98
CA ARG A 328 -17.78 8.21 9.03
C ARG A 328 -16.89 9.02 8.10
N SER A 329 -15.64 8.60 7.95
CA SER A 329 -14.72 9.15 6.95
C SER A 329 -14.04 8.05 6.16
N ALA A 330 -14.12 8.12 4.83
CA ALA A 330 -13.33 7.25 3.96
C ALA A 330 -11.81 7.44 4.17
N GLY A 331 -11.39 8.61 4.66
CA GLY A 331 -10.00 8.90 5.02
C GLY A 331 -9.44 8.00 6.12
N SER A 332 -10.29 7.39 6.95
CA SER A 332 -9.84 6.45 7.98
C SER A 332 -9.15 5.21 7.40
N TYR A 333 -9.44 4.81 6.15
CA TYR A 333 -8.72 3.72 5.48
C TYR A 333 -7.25 4.05 5.19
N ALA A 334 -6.86 5.34 5.20
CA ALA A 334 -5.46 5.73 5.06
C ALA A 334 -4.59 5.28 6.26
N LEU A 335 -5.20 4.88 7.40
CA LEU A 335 -4.49 4.32 8.55
C LEU A 335 -3.92 2.91 8.28
N VAL A 336 -4.49 2.17 7.34
CA VAL A 336 -4.12 0.76 7.12
C VAL A 336 -2.75 0.65 6.47
N CYS A 337 -2.51 1.42 5.41
CA CYS A 337 -1.29 1.33 4.61
C CYS A 337 0.00 1.60 5.40
N PRO A 338 0.07 2.59 6.31
CA PRO A 338 1.25 2.81 7.15
C PRO A 338 1.63 1.62 8.03
N GLY A 339 0.69 0.98 8.71
CA GLY A 339 0.99 -0.17 9.56
C GLY A 339 1.45 -1.39 8.74
N VAL A 340 0.79 -1.64 7.61
CA VAL A 340 1.19 -2.69 6.66
C VAL A 340 2.60 -2.42 6.12
N ALA A 341 2.87 -1.20 5.67
CA ALA A 341 4.13 -0.83 5.06
C ALA A 341 5.30 -0.88 6.06
N LEU A 342 5.07 -0.50 7.31
CA LEU A 342 6.05 -0.61 8.38
C LEU A 342 6.32 -2.07 8.73
N SER A 343 5.28 -2.92 8.76
CA SER A 343 5.43 -4.38 8.91
C SER A 343 6.32 -4.97 7.80
N VAL A 344 6.06 -4.64 6.54
CA VAL A 344 6.88 -5.07 5.40
C VAL A 344 8.32 -4.55 5.50
N MET A 345 8.52 -3.27 5.83
CA MET A 345 9.87 -2.71 5.98
C MET A 345 10.64 -3.43 7.09
N LEU A 346 10.00 -3.74 8.22
CA LEU A 346 10.63 -4.49 9.31
C LEU A 346 11.06 -5.89 8.86
N HIS A 347 10.24 -6.61 8.07
CA HIS A 347 10.67 -7.88 7.49
C HIS A 347 11.93 -7.74 6.62
N PHE A 348 12.00 -6.73 5.76
CA PHE A 348 13.21 -6.48 4.97
C PHE A 348 14.40 -6.06 5.85
N TRP A 349 14.20 -5.17 6.82
CA TRP A 349 15.25 -4.70 7.71
C TRP A 349 15.83 -5.83 8.56
N VAL A 350 14.99 -6.73 9.08
CA VAL A 350 15.44 -7.91 9.82
C VAL A 350 16.17 -8.88 8.90
N ASN A 351 15.56 -9.31 7.79
CA ASN A 351 16.10 -10.42 7.00
C ASN A 351 17.23 -9.99 6.04
N LYS A 352 17.07 -8.85 5.35
CA LYS A 352 18.09 -8.33 4.41
C LYS A 352 19.05 -7.32 5.04
N GLY A 353 18.69 -6.75 6.19
CA GLY A 353 19.59 -5.89 6.98
C GLY A 353 20.37 -6.70 8.01
N LEU A 354 19.70 -7.19 9.05
CA LEU A 354 20.37 -7.82 10.21
C LEU A 354 20.89 -9.23 9.93
N VAL A 355 20.06 -10.11 9.38
CA VAL A 355 20.44 -11.52 9.14
C VAL A 355 21.50 -11.60 8.03
N ALA A 356 21.25 -10.95 6.88
CA ALA A 356 22.18 -10.99 5.76
C ALA A 356 23.55 -10.30 6.03
N SER A 357 23.65 -9.45 7.06
CA SER A 357 24.93 -8.88 7.50
C SER A 357 25.65 -9.71 8.57
N GLY A 358 25.05 -10.82 9.02
CA GLY A 358 25.59 -11.66 10.08
C GLY A 358 25.44 -11.09 11.49
N LEU A 359 24.71 -9.99 11.66
CA LEU A 359 24.49 -9.35 12.98
C LEU A 359 23.50 -10.14 13.86
N VAL A 360 22.57 -10.87 13.24
CA VAL A 360 21.55 -11.66 13.95
C VAL A 360 21.44 -13.03 13.30
N ALA A 361 21.48 -14.09 14.12
CA ALA A 361 21.19 -15.44 13.66
C ALA A 361 19.71 -15.61 13.32
N GLU A 362 19.42 -16.20 12.16
CA GLU A 362 18.06 -16.51 11.72
C GLU A 362 17.34 -17.41 12.74
N PHE A 363 16.07 -17.12 13.01
CA PHE A 363 15.22 -17.81 14.00
C PHE A 363 15.70 -17.79 15.47
N GLY A 364 16.77 -17.05 15.80
CA GLY A 364 17.22 -16.85 17.18
C GLY A 364 16.31 -15.91 17.99
N VAL A 365 16.63 -15.72 19.27
CA VAL A 365 15.85 -14.84 20.18
C VAL A 365 15.81 -13.40 19.65
N ALA A 366 16.97 -12.86 19.23
CA ALA A 366 17.04 -11.50 18.67
C ALA A 366 16.22 -11.37 17.37
N TYR A 367 16.23 -12.39 16.52
CA TYR A 367 15.43 -12.42 15.29
C TYR A 367 13.95 -12.25 15.58
N TRP A 368 13.41 -13.02 16.53
CA TRP A 368 12.00 -12.93 16.90
C TRP A 368 11.66 -11.64 17.64
N ALA A 369 12.58 -11.11 18.46
CA ALA A 369 12.38 -9.81 19.11
C ALA A 369 12.23 -8.67 18.09
N PHE A 370 13.05 -8.65 17.03
CA PHE A 370 12.94 -7.63 15.98
C PHE A 370 11.80 -7.90 14.98
N THR A 371 11.38 -9.16 14.81
CA THR A 371 10.25 -9.53 13.94
C THR A 371 8.89 -9.28 14.61
N ALA A 372 8.80 -9.40 15.94
CA ALA A 372 7.55 -9.26 16.69
C ALA A 372 6.78 -7.95 16.42
N PRO A 373 7.43 -6.76 16.31
CA PRO A 373 6.74 -5.53 15.93
C PRO A 373 6.06 -5.63 14.54
N ALA A 374 6.68 -6.33 13.58
CA ALA A 374 6.08 -6.52 12.25
C ALA A 374 4.79 -7.33 12.32
N LEU A 375 4.79 -8.40 13.14
CA LEU A 375 3.62 -9.25 13.36
C LEU A 375 2.51 -8.51 14.11
N ALA A 376 2.88 -7.74 15.14
CA ALA A 376 1.93 -6.92 15.91
C ALA A 376 1.24 -5.87 15.03
N LEU A 377 2.00 -5.20 14.17
CA LEU A 377 1.47 -4.24 13.20
C LEU A 377 0.50 -4.91 12.22
N GLN A 378 0.85 -6.09 11.69
CA GLN A 378 -0.03 -6.83 10.78
C GLN A 378 -1.35 -7.20 11.47
N VAL A 379 -1.31 -7.75 12.69
CA VAL A 379 -2.52 -8.09 13.46
C VAL A 379 -3.37 -6.85 13.74
N ALA A 380 -2.74 -5.73 14.12
CA ALA A 380 -3.43 -4.47 14.34
C ALA A 380 -4.11 -3.97 13.05
N MET A 381 -3.47 -4.10 11.89
CA MET A 381 -4.05 -3.67 10.61
C MET A 381 -5.16 -4.60 10.13
N ILE A 382 -5.08 -5.91 10.40
CA ILE A 382 -6.19 -6.86 10.17
C ILE A 382 -7.40 -6.44 11.00
N ALA A 383 -7.21 -6.19 12.30
CA ALA A 383 -8.28 -5.74 13.19
C ALA A 383 -8.88 -4.41 12.73
N LEU A 384 -8.04 -3.46 12.30
CA LEU A 384 -8.46 -2.17 11.80
C LEU A 384 -9.27 -2.28 10.50
N VAL A 385 -8.83 -3.09 9.54
CA VAL A 385 -9.58 -3.33 8.29
C VAL A 385 -10.95 -3.92 8.60
N TRP A 386 -11.01 -4.92 9.48
CA TRP A 386 -12.28 -5.53 9.88
C TRP A 386 -13.21 -4.52 10.56
N HIS A 387 -12.66 -3.73 11.48
CA HIS A 387 -13.39 -2.67 12.18
C HIS A 387 -13.95 -1.64 11.22
N LEU A 388 -13.12 -1.06 10.34
CA LEU A 388 -13.54 -0.10 9.34
C LEU A 388 -14.56 -0.72 8.35
N HIS A 389 -14.37 -1.98 7.98
CA HIS A 389 -15.31 -2.67 7.10
C HIS A 389 -16.70 -2.76 7.74
N ARG A 390 -16.78 -3.11 9.02
CA ARG A 390 -18.05 -3.08 9.78
C ARG A 390 -18.64 -1.67 9.83
N LEU A 391 -17.83 -0.64 10.08
CA LEU A 391 -18.33 0.73 10.20
C LEU A 391 -18.87 1.31 8.88
N HIS A 392 -18.27 0.94 7.75
CA HIS A 392 -18.57 1.56 6.45
C HIS A 392 -19.49 0.73 5.55
N PHE A 393 -19.46 -0.60 5.68
CA PHE A 393 -20.16 -1.52 4.78
C PHE A 393 -21.25 -2.35 5.46
N ALA A 394 -21.38 -2.34 6.79
CA ALA A 394 -22.54 -2.95 7.44
C ALA A 394 -23.80 -2.08 7.21
N ALA A 395 -24.97 -2.75 7.11
CA ALA A 395 -26.24 -2.05 7.14
C ALA A 395 -26.39 -1.32 8.49
N PRO A 396 -26.89 -0.07 8.53
CA PRO A 396 -27.24 0.59 9.77
C PRO A 396 -28.24 -0.29 10.54
N PRO A 397 -28.18 -0.34 11.88
CA PRO A 397 -29.28 -0.88 12.65
C PRO A 397 -30.57 -0.21 12.17
N GLU A 398 -31.61 -0.99 11.88
CA GLU A 398 -32.95 -0.42 11.69
C GLU A 398 -33.19 0.46 12.92
N ALA A 399 -33.35 1.77 12.70
CA ALA A 399 -33.84 2.63 13.74
C ALA A 399 -35.13 1.96 14.22
N GLN A 400 -35.15 1.50 15.47
CA GLN A 400 -36.39 1.14 16.13
C GLN A 400 -37.26 2.37 15.95
N VAL A 401 -38.23 2.27 15.05
CA VAL A 401 -39.33 3.20 14.97
C VAL A 401 -39.93 3.10 16.35
N ALA A 402 -39.61 4.07 17.21
CA ALA A 402 -40.32 4.25 18.45
C ALA A 402 -41.78 4.39 18.01
N SER A 403 -42.54 3.32 18.18
CA SER A 403 -43.98 3.35 18.09
C SER A 403 -44.40 4.36 19.13
N VAL A 404 -44.65 5.59 18.71
CA VAL A 404 -45.41 6.55 19.51
C VAL A 404 -46.73 5.84 19.77
N PRO A 405 -47.06 5.49 21.03
CA PRO A 405 -48.37 4.95 21.33
C PRO A 405 -49.37 6.04 20.94
N ALA A 406 -50.37 5.68 20.14
CA ALA A 406 -51.55 6.51 20.02
C ALA A 406 -52.30 6.40 21.36
N GLU A 407 -52.13 7.42 22.22
CA GLU A 407 -53.15 8.01 23.09
C GLU A 407 -52.58 9.21 23.87
#